data_AF-A0A2D5EVC8-F1
#
_entry.id   AF-A0A2D5EVC8-F1
#
_cell.length_a   1.000
_cell.length_b   1.000
_cell.length_c   1.000
_cell.angle_alpha   90.00
_cell.angle_beta   90.00
_cell.angle_gamma   90.00
#
_symmetry.space_group_name_H-M   'P 1'
#
loop_
_entity.id
_entity.type
_entity.pdbx_description
1 polymer ?
#
loop_
_entity_poly.entity_id
_entity_poly.type
_entity_poly.pdbx_seq_one_letter_code
_entity_poly.pdbx_strand_id
1 'polypeptide(L)'
;MTMRRLALLGALGWGPLGWGVLGWGVLGASPAGSVAAAQAPADDDITIGAQDESARLDEEARGLFLAGRAAFEGGRYEEALGHFERAWELSDRPGLLFNIGHTAQLLGDLPRAIEAFEAYLEALPDVENRAAVAARIERLREQVARAAALEAQAQEDDDDAPAAAPATADAPPSDGPSRAGPIALLATGGAALVGGGLALGLAASSASAVNDAAPGTPWSDVSDDAGAADRRRVAGLVTLGLGAAALAAGVVWWVRGDEDDP
;
A
#
# COMPACT_ATOMS: atom_id res chain seq x y z
N MET A 1 41.64 -38.17 -30.72
CA MET A 1 43.08 -37.84 -30.65
C MET A 1 43.16 -36.35 -30.33
N THR A 2 43.71 -35.82 -29.24
CA THR A 2 44.76 -36.30 -28.32
C THR A 2 44.69 -35.45 -27.03
N MET A 3 45.16 -36.04 -25.93
CA MET A 3 45.22 -35.54 -24.54
C MET A 3 45.92 -34.18 -24.34
N ARG A 4 45.59 -33.46 -23.25
CA ARG A 4 46.49 -33.31 -22.06
C ARG A 4 45.84 -32.55 -20.90
N ARG A 5 45.88 -33.20 -19.73
CA ARG A 5 45.71 -32.64 -18.38
C ARG A 5 46.91 -31.77 -18.00
N LEU A 6 46.70 -30.72 -17.19
CA LEU A 6 47.66 -30.30 -16.16
C LEU A 6 46.96 -29.41 -15.13
N ALA A 7 46.91 -29.93 -13.90
CA ALA A 7 46.66 -29.20 -12.67
C ALA A 7 47.99 -28.69 -12.11
N LEU A 8 47.99 -27.53 -11.45
CA LEU A 8 48.95 -27.07 -10.43
C LEU A 8 48.28 -25.87 -9.74
N LEU A 9 47.80 -25.99 -8.50
CA LEU A 9 48.52 -25.82 -7.22
C LEU A 9 49.09 -24.41 -7.01
N GLY A 10 48.58 -23.73 -5.99
CA GLY A 10 49.12 -22.46 -5.50
C GLY A 10 48.24 -21.78 -4.46
N ALA A 11 47.88 -22.47 -3.38
CA ALA A 11 47.26 -21.85 -2.21
C ALA A 11 48.31 -21.05 -1.44
N LEU A 12 48.26 -19.72 -1.54
CA LEU A 12 49.03 -18.80 -0.69
C LEU A 12 48.32 -18.69 0.67
N GLY A 13 48.87 -19.36 1.68
CA GLY A 13 48.51 -19.14 3.08
C GLY A 13 49.20 -17.89 3.61
N TRP A 14 48.42 -16.95 4.16
CA TRP A 14 48.92 -15.84 4.98
C TRP A 14 48.94 -16.29 6.44
N GLY A 15 50.13 -16.32 7.05
CA GLY A 15 50.31 -16.54 8.49
C GLY A 15 50.35 -15.22 9.25
N PRO A 16 49.82 -15.13 10.48
CA PRO A 16 49.98 -13.95 11.32
C PRO A 16 51.33 -13.96 12.05
N LEU A 17 51.96 -12.79 12.00
CA LEU A 17 53.23 -12.41 12.61
C LEU A 17 53.17 -12.50 14.14
N GLY A 18 54.09 -13.26 14.73
CA GLY A 18 54.34 -13.29 16.16
C GLY A 18 55.09 -12.05 16.63
N TRP A 19 54.58 -11.39 17.67
CA TRP A 19 55.30 -10.34 18.39
C TRP A 19 56.01 -10.97 19.59
N GLY A 20 57.34 -11.03 19.52
CA GLY A 20 58.19 -11.40 20.64
C GLY A 20 58.36 -10.23 21.60
N VAL A 21 58.07 -10.45 22.87
CA VAL A 21 58.46 -9.55 23.96
C VAL A 21 59.53 -10.26 24.78
N LEU A 22 60.73 -9.69 24.75
CA LEU A 22 61.89 -10.11 25.52
C LEU A 22 61.67 -9.83 27.01
N GLY A 23 61.75 -10.88 27.82
CA GLY A 23 61.80 -10.79 29.29
C GLY A 23 63.22 -10.60 29.80
N TRP A 24 63.40 -9.72 30.77
CA TRP A 24 64.52 -9.70 31.71
C TRP A 24 63.95 -9.88 33.12
N GLY A 25 64.45 -10.88 33.84
CA GLY A 25 64.06 -11.14 35.22
C GLY A 25 64.83 -10.29 36.24
N VAL A 26 64.31 -10.25 37.47
CA VAL A 26 65.02 -10.63 38.71
C VAL A 26 64.05 -10.55 39.92
N LEU A 27 63.90 -11.73 40.54
CA LEU A 27 63.80 -12.08 41.97
C LEU A 27 63.41 -11.02 43.03
N GLY A 28 62.35 -11.31 43.81
CA GLY A 28 62.10 -10.64 45.10
C GLY A 28 60.83 -11.10 45.84
N ALA A 29 60.99 -12.04 46.77
CA ALA A 29 60.26 -12.28 48.04
C ALA A 29 58.71 -12.14 48.16
N SER A 30 58.07 -13.26 48.54
CA SER A 30 56.76 -13.40 49.25
C SER A 30 56.80 -12.77 50.67
N PRO A 31 55.67 -12.47 51.37
CA PRO A 31 54.51 -13.38 51.51
C PRO A 31 53.09 -12.79 51.72
N ALA A 32 52.12 -13.72 51.67
CA ALA A 32 50.87 -13.77 52.43
C ALA A 32 49.93 -12.56 52.38
N GLY A 33 48.90 -12.68 51.56
CA GLY A 33 47.71 -11.83 51.58
C GLY A 33 46.60 -12.48 50.78
N SER A 34 46.05 -13.60 51.27
CA SER A 34 44.81 -14.17 50.74
C SER A 34 43.64 -13.28 51.13
N VAL A 35 43.46 -12.18 50.39
CA VAL A 35 42.15 -11.55 50.29
C VAL A 35 41.38 -12.38 49.27
N ALA A 36 40.51 -13.25 49.79
CA ALA A 36 39.38 -13.73 49.03
C ALA A 36 38.60 -12.49 48.60
N ALA A 37 38.85 -12.01 47.39
CA ALA A 37 37.97 -11.09 46.73
C ALA A 37 36.65 -11.83 46.62
N ALA A 38 35.71 -11.46 47.49
CA ALA A 38 34.32 -11.83 47.34
C ALA A 38 33.93 -11.41 45.92
N GLN A 39 33.76 -12.40 45.05
CA GLN A 39 33.17 -12.23 43.75
C GLN A 39 31.75 -11.71 44.02
N ALA A 40 31.58 -10.39 43.95
CA ALA A 40 30.25 -9.82 43.90
C ALA A 40 29.55 -10.41 42.66
N PRO A 41 28.32 -10.94 42.76
CA PRO A 41 27.57 -11.35 41.58
C PRO A 41 27.17 -10.06 40.84
N ALA A 42 27.99 -9.63 39.89
CA ALA A 42 27.80 -8.38 39.15
C ALA A 42 27.41 -8.69 37.69
N ASP A 43 26.22 -8.23 37.32
CA ASP A 43 25.81 -7.67 36.02
C ASP A 43 25.76 -8.56 34.76
N ASP A 44 26.26 -9.80 34.78
CA ASP A 44 26.22 -10.67 33.60
C ASP A 44 24.80 -11.16 33.24
N ASP A 45 23.93 -11.40 34.22
CA ASP A 45 22.58 -11.94 34.02
C ASP A 45 21.64 -10.96 33.27
N ILE A 46 21.73 -9.65 33.58
CA ILE A 46 20.91 -8.62 32.95
C ILE A 46 21.34 -8.37 31.49
N THR A 47 22.66 -8.42 31.22
CA THR A 47 23.19 -8.17 29.87
C THR A 47 22.86 -9.32 28.93
N ILE A 48 22.93 -10.57 29.40
CA ILE A 48 22.55 -11.74 28.59
C ILE A 48 21.05 -11.73 28.27
N GLY A 49 20.19 -11.37 29.24
CA GLY A 49 18.75 -11.26 29.00
C GLY A 49 18.37 -10.19 27.97
N ALA A 50 19.02 -9.02 28.01
CA ALA A 50 18.76 -7.95 27.05
C ALA A 50 19.22 -8.28 25.62
N GLN A 51 20.36 -8.99 25.48
CA GLN A 51 20.84 -9.44 24.18
C GLN A 51 19.98 -10.54 23.57
N ASP A 52 19.50 -11.47 24.39
CA ASP A 52 18.57 -12.52 23.95
C ASP A 52 17.23 -11.91 23.48
N GLU A 53 16.69 -10.95 24.24
CA GLU A 53 15.47 -10.24 23.85
C GLU A 53 15.65 -9.46 22.55
N SER A 54 16.73 -8.69 22.40
CA SER A 54 17.02 -7.97 21.15
C SER A 54 17.13 -8.92 19.94
N ALA A 55 17.78 -10.07 20.11
CA ALA A 55 17.90 -11.07 19.05
C ALA A 55 16.54 -11.67 18.66
N ARG A 56 15.67 -11.91 19.66
CA ARG A 56 14.30 -12.40 19.43
C ARG A 56 13.43 -11.36 18.71
N LEU A 57 13.51 -10.09 19.08
CA LEU A 57 12.78 -9.01 18.41
C LEU A 57 13.26 -8.84 16.96
N ASP A 58 14.57 -8.94 16.70
CA ASP A 58 15.15 -8.94 15.35
C ASP A 58 14.64 -10.13 14.50
N GLU A 59 14.54 -11.32 15.09
CA GLU A 59 14.00 -12.50 14.41
C GLU A 59 12.50 -12.34 14.10
N GLU A 60 11.71 -11.85 15.05
CA GLU A 60 10.29 -11.56 14.87
C GLU A 60 10.07 -10.51 13.77
N ALA A 61 10.81 -9.40 13.81
CA ALA A 61 10.76 -8.37 12.77
C ALA A 61 11.10 -8.92 11.38
N ARG A 62 12.07 -9.84 11.30
CA ARG A 62 12.40 -10.52 10.04
C ARG A 62 11.25 -11.41 9.55
N GLY A 63 10.59 -12.14 10.45
CA GLY A 63 9.40 -12.93 10.13
C GLY A 63 8.27 -12.06 9.58
N LEU A 64 7.98 -10.94 10.24
CA LEU A 64 6.99 -9.95 9.81
C LEU A 64 7.34 -9.34 8.45
N PHE A 65 8.60 -8.98 8.22
CA PHE A 65 9.04 -8.48 6.92
C PHE A 65 8.78 -9.50 5.80
N LEU A 66 9.07 -10.79 6.03
CA LEU A 66 8.81 -11.84 5.05
C LEU A 66 7.31 -12.05 4.81
N ALA A 67 6.50 -12.00 5.86
CA ALA A 67 5.04 -12.06 5.75
C ALA A 67 4.49 -10.86 4.96
N GLY A 68 4.96 -9.65 5.26
CA GLY A 68 4.60 -8.43 4.55
C GLY A 68 4.98 -8.49 3.07
N ARG A 69 6.17 -9.02 2.76
CA ARG A 69 6.58 -9.26 1.37
C ARG A 69 5.67 -10.26 0.65
N ALA A 70 5.34 -11.37 1.28
CA ALA A 70 4.44 -12.37 0.68
C ALA A 70 3.02 -11.82 0.47
N ALA A 71 2.53 -10.98 1.39
CA ALA A 71 1.26 -10.29 1.23
C ALA A 71 1.32 -9.26 0.08
N PHE A 72 2.40 -8.49 0.00
CA PHE A 72 2.64 -7.49 -1.04
C PHE A 72 2.70 -8.13 -2.44
N GLU A 73 3.51 -9.19 -2.60
CA GLU A 73 3.62 -9.95 -3.85
C GLU A 73 2.28 -10.61 -4.23
N GLY A 74 1.43 -10.91 -3.23
CA GLY A 74 0.07 -11.40 -3.43
C GLY A 74 -1.01 -10.34 -3.63
N GLY A 75 -0.65 -9.05 -3.74
CA GLY A 75 -1.58 -7.93 -3.94
C GLY A 75 -2.43 -7.58 -2.72
N ARG A 76 -2.15 -8.15 -1.54
CA ARG A 76 -2.85 -7.85 -0.28
C ARG A 76 -2.14 -6.71 0.44
N TYR A 77 -2.30 -5.50 -0.08
CA TYR A 77 -1.50 -4.35 0.34
C TYR A 77 -1.82 -3.89 1.76
N GLU A 78 -3.07 -3.99 2.23
CA GLU A 78 -3.44 -3.65 3.60
C GLU A 78 -2.75 -4.57 4.62
N GLU A 79 -2.74 -5.87 4.33
CA GLU A 79 -2.06 -6.87 5.16
C GLU A 79 -0.54 -6.64 5.12
N ALA A 80 0.01 -6.36 3.94
CA ALA A 80 1.43 -6.05 3.79
C ALA A 80 1.85 -4.82 4.59
N LEU A 81 1.05 -3.75 4.55
CA LEU A 81 1.31 -2.53 5.29
C LEU A 81 1.41 -2.81 6.80
N GLY A 82 0.44 -3.52 7.36
CA GLY A 82 0.44 -3.86 8.79
C GLY A 82 1.66 -4.70 9.20
N HIS A 83 2.07 -5.67 8.38
CA HIS A 83 3.28 -6.45 8.63
C HIS A 83 4.56 -5.60 8.57
N PHE A 84 4.66 -4.67 7.62
CA PHE A 84 5.83 -3.79 7.51
C PHE A 84 5.89 -2.77 8.65
N GLU A 85 4.76 -2.19 9.05
CA GLU A 85 4.65 -1.29 10.21
C GLU A 85 5.10 -2.00 11.49
N ARG A 86 4.60 -3.22 11.73
CA ARG A 86 5.01 -4.00 12.91
C ARG A 86 6.48 -4.40 12.87
N ALA A 87 7.01 -4.76 11.71
CA ALA A 87 8.44 -5.03 11.56
C ALA A 87 9.29 -3.78 11.85
N TRP A 88 8.80 -2.59 11.47
CA TRP A 88 9.48 -1.32 11.72
C TRP A 88 9.50 -1.02 13.22
N GLU A 89 8.36 -1.13 13.90
CA GLU A 89 8.25 -0.94 15.36
C GLU A 89 9.19 -1.83 16.18
N LEU A 90 9.51 -3.03 15.67
CA LEU A 90 10.35 -3.99 16.36
C LEU A 90 11.85 -3.85 16.07
N SER A 91 12.22 -3.25 14.94
CA SER A 91 13.61 -3.27 14.48
C SER A 91 14.22 -1.90 14.21
N ASP A 92 13.40 -0.85 14.09
CA ASP A 92 13.80 0.51 13.73
C ASP A 92 14.71 0.56 12.47
N ARG A 93 14.55 -0.40 11.55
CA ARG A 93 15.37 -0.51 10.34
C ARG A 93 14.84 0.38 9.21
N PRO A 94 15.57 1.45 8.80
CA PRO A 94 14.99 2.48 7.93
C PRO A 94 14.52 1.96 6.57
N GLY A 95 15.11 0.86 6.08
CA GLY A 95 14.65 0.22 4.83
C GLY A 95 13.17 -0.20 4.85
N LEU A 96 12.57 -0.42 6.02
CA LEU A 96 11.14 -0.72 6.14
C LEU A 96 10.26 0.49 5.83
N LEU A 97 10.72 1.70 6.11
CA LEU A 97 10.00 2.94 5.80
C LEU A 97 9.75 3.08 4.29
N PHE A 98 10.69 2.65 3.44
CA PHE A 98 10.47 2.62 2.00
C PHE A 98 9.36 1.65 1.59
N ASN A 99 9.29 0.47 2.22
CA ASN A 99 8.24 -0.52 1.94
C ASN A 99 6.87 -0.05 2.44
N ILE A 100 6.81 0.56 3.63
CA ILE A 100 5.62 1.20 4.18
C ILE A 100 5.13 2.29 3.21
N GLY A 101 6.00 3.22 2.81
CA GLY A 101 5.64 4.30 1.90
C GLY A 101 5.20 3.79 0.52
N HIS A 102 5.87 2.77 -0.01
CA HIS A 102 5.47 2.18 -1.29
C HIS A 102 4.10 1.49 -1.20
N THR A 103 3.84 0.75 -0.12
CA THR A 103 2.59 0.02 0.08
C THR A 103 1.43 0.98 0.34
N ALA A 104 1.63 2.00 1.18
CA ALA A 104 0.66 3.06 1.42
C ALA A 104 0.26 3.78 0.12
N GLN A 105 1.24 4.04 -0.77
CA GLN A 105 0.93 4.63 -2.07
C GLN A 105 0.03 3.72 -2.92
N LEU A 106 0.25 2.40 -2.92
CA LEU A 106 -0.59 1.46 -3.68
C LEU A 106 -2.02 1.38 -3.14
N LEU A 107 -2.18 1.62 -1.84
CA LEU A 107 -3.48 1.74 -1.17
C LEU A 107 -4.17 3.09 -1.43
N GLY A 108 -3.48 4.06 -2.03
CA GLY A 108 -4.01 5.41 -2.23
C GLY A 108 -3.90 6.31 -1.00
N ASP A 109 -3.32 5.84 0.11
CA ASP A 109 -3.01 6.67 1.28
C ASP A 109 -1.72 7.48 0.99
N LEU A 110 -1.88 8.49 0.12
CA LEU A 110 -0.78 9.33 -0.34
C LEU A 110 -0.13 10.14 0.80
N PRO A 111 -0.88 10.69 1.78
CA PRO A 111 -0.28 11.37 2.93
C PRO A 111 0.68 10.45 3.72
N ARG A 112 0.24 9.24 4.08
CA ARG A 112 1.09 8.28 4.79
C ARG A 112 2.31 7.87 3.94
N ALA A 113 2.12 7.71 2.63
CA ALA A 113 3.22 7.41 1.73
C ALA A 113 4.31 8.50 1.75
N ILE A 114 3.91 9.77 1.72
CA ILE A 114 4.80 10.92 1.80
C ILE A 114 5.58 10.91 3.12
N GLU A 115 4.89 10.78 4.25
CA GLU A 115 5.50 10.75 5.59
C GLU A 115 6.55 9.65 5.71
N ALA A 116 6.24 8.43 5.26
CA ALA A 116 7.16 7.30 5.32
C ALA A 116 8.39 7.50 4.42
N PHE A 117 8.22 8.07 3.21
CA PHE A 117 9.35 8.37 2.33
C PHE A 117 10.22 9.52 2.86
N GLU A 118 9.64 10.53 3.51
CA GLU A 118 10.40 11.59 4.17
C GLU A 118 11.23 11.04 5.32
N ALA A 119 10.62 10.24 6.19
CA ALA A 119 11.33 9.57 7.28
C ALA A 119 12.46 8.66 6.76
N TYR A 120 12.25 7.96 5.65
CA TYR A 120 13.28 7.15 4.99
C TYR A 120 14.49 8.00 4.56
N LEU A 121 14.25 9.17 3.97
CA LEU A 121 15.31 10.07 3.53
C LEU A 121 16.01 10.82 4.67
N GLU A 122 15.29 11.08 5.76
CA GLU A 122 15.85 11.64 6.98
C GLU A 122 16.77 10.64 7.67
N ALA A 123 16.32 9.38 7.80
CA ALA A 123 17.10 8.32 8.42
C ALA A 123 18.32 7.89 7.59
N LEU A 124 18.24 8.01 6.25
CA LEU A 124 19.31 7.63 5.32
C LEU A 124 19.67 8.79 4.36
N PRO A 125 20.41 9.82 4.83
CA PRO A 125 20.69 11.02 4.04
C PRO A 125 21.55 10.77 2.79
N ASP A 126 22.37 9.72 2.78
CA ASP A 126 23.29 9.38 1.69
C ASP A 126 22.84 8.16 0.86
N VAL A 127 21.55 7.82 0.89
CA VAL A 127 21.04 6.65 0.16
C VAL A 127 21.07 6.86 -1.36
N GLU A 128 21.49 5.82 -2.10
CA GLU A 128 21.69 5.89 -3.56
C GLU A 128 20.43 6.35 -4.32
N ASN A 129 19.25 5.93 -3.87
CA ASN A 129 17.98 6.27 -4.50
C ASN A 129 17.36 7.60 -4.02
N ARG A 130 18.09 8.42 -3.26
CA ARG A 130 17.56 9.65 -2.64
C ARG A 130 16.86 10.58 -3.62
N ALA A 131 17.48 10.85 -4.77
CA ALA A 131 16.90 11.73 -5.78
C ALA A 131 15.58 11.18 -6.36
N ALA A 132 15.51 9.85 -6.56
CA ALA A 132 14.30 9.20 -7.06
C ALA A 132 13.15 9.25 -6.05
N VAL A 133 13.45 9.05 -4.76
CA VAL A 133 12.46 9.13 -3.67
C VAL A 133 12.00 10.57 -3.46
N ALA A 134 12.90 11.55 -3.48
CA ALA A 134 12.54 12.97 -3.38
C ALA A 134 11.60 13.39 -4.54
N ALA A 135 11.92 13.02 -5.77
CA ALA A 135 11.04 13.28 -6.91
C ALA A 135 9.68 12.57 -6.78
N ARG A 136 9.64 11.40 -6.13
CA ARG A 136 8.40 10.68 -5.84
C ARG A 136 7.54 11.42 -4.83
N ILE A 137 8.14 11.93 -3.74
CA ILE A 137 7.46 12.75 -2.73
C ILE A 137 6.79 13.96 -3.39
N GLU A 138 7.51 14.71 -4.24
CA GLU A 138 6.94 15.88 -4.93
C GLU A 138 5.73 15.52 -5.79
N ARG A 139 5.81 14.45 -6.58
CA ARG A 139 4.66 13.98 -7.39
C ARG A 139 3.46 13.55 -6.53
N LEU A 140 3.70 13.01 -5.34
CA LEU A 140 2.63 12.63 -4.42
C LEU A 140 1.99 13.88 -3.79
N ARG A 141 2.79 14.86 -3.38
CA ARG A 141 2.30 16.15 -2.86
C ARG A 141 1.43 16.87 -3.88
N GLU A 142 1.85 16.89 -5.15
CA GLU A 142 1.03 17.46 -6.24
C GLU A 142 -0.30 16.72 -6.44
N GLN A 143 -0.35 15.41 -6.23
CA GLN A 143 -1.60 14.64 -6.31
C GLN A 143 -2.54 14.98 -5.15
N VAL A 144 -2.01 15.04 -3.92
CA VAL A 144 -2.77 15.43 -2.74
C VAL A 144 -3.31 16.85 -2.87
N ALA A 145 -2.47 17.81 -3.30
CA ALA A 145 -2.88 19.19 -3.50
C ALA A 145 -3.98 19.33 -4.57
N ARG A 146 -3.88 18.56 -5.67
CA ARG A 146 -4.93 18.55 -6.70
C ARG A 146 -6.24 17.95 -6.20
N ALA A 147 -6.18 16.86 -5.44
CA ALA A 147 -7.38 16.26 -4.85
C ALA A 147 -8.09 17.24 -3.91
N ALA A 148 -7.34 17.87 -3.01
CA ALA A 148 -7.87 18.88 -2.09
C ALA A 148 -8.47 20.10 -2.83
N ALA A 149 -7.85 20.54 -3.93
CA ALA A 149 -8.39 21.65 -4.73
C ALA A 149 -9.70 21.28 -5.43
N LEU A 150 -9.84 20.05 -5.91
CA LEU A 150 -11.07 19.55 -6.53
C LEU A 150 -12.19 19.40 -5.49
N GLU A 151 -11.86 18.89 -4.29
CA GLU A 151 -12.80 18.80 -3.17
C GLU A 151 -13.28 20.18 -2.73
N ALA A 152 -12.39 21.18 -2.63
CA ALA A 152 -12.75 22.55 -2.30
C ALA A 152 -13.69 23.18 -3.35
N GLN A 153 -13.42 22.99 -4.65
CA GLN A 153 -14.29 23.48 -5.71
C GLN A 153 -15.68 22.83 -5.66
N ALA A 154 -15.75 21.52 -5.42
CA ALA A 154 -17.03 20.82 -5.29
C ALA A 154 -17.86 21.34 -4.11
N GLN A 155 -17.19 21.70 -3.00
CA GLN A 155 -17.88 22.26 -1.84
C GLN A 155 -18.35 23.70 -2.06
N GLU A 156 -17.59 24.53 -2.78
CA GLU A 156 -18.01 25.89 -3.17
C GLU A 156 -19.24 25.85 -4.10
N ASP A 157 -19.28 24.91 -5.05
CA ASP A 157 -20.43 24.74 -5.95
C ASP A 157 -21.70 24.27 -5.20
N ASP A 158 -21.56 23.46 -4.15
CA ASP A 158 -22.68 23.02 -3.29
C ASP A 158 -23.18 24.14 -2.36
N ASP A 159 -22.30 25.04 -1.91
CA ASP A 159 -22.64 26.17 -1.03
C ASP A 159 -23.22 27.38 -1.80
N ASP A 160 -22.85 27.56 -3.08
CA ASP A 160 -23.38 28.62 -3.96
C ASP A 160 -24.60 28.16 -4.78
N ALA A 161 -25.03 26.90 -4.63
CA ALA A 161 -26.36 26.46 -5.05
C ALA A 161 -27.38 27.31 -4.28
N PRO A 162 -28.12 28.23 -4.93
CA PRO A 162 -29.06 29.07 -4.23
C PRO A 162 -30.02 28.15 -3.50
N ALA A 163 -30.03 28.24 -2.16
CA ALA A 163 -31.05 27.66 -1.32
C ALA A 163 -32.36 27.93 -2.04
N ALA A 164 -32.93 26.90 -2.66
CA ALA A 164 -34.15 27.03 -3.40
C ALA A 164 -35.15 27.55 -2.37
N ALA A 165 -35.41 28.85 -2.43
CA ALA A 165 -36.47 29.49 -1.71
C ALA A 165 -37.68 28.58 -1.89
N PRO A 166 -38.47 28.30 -0.84
CA PRO A 166 -39.68 27.51 -1.00
C PRO A 166 -40.45 28.16 -2.14
N ALA A 167 -40.47 27.50 -3.29
CA ALA A 167 -41.18 28.00 -4.44
C ALA A 167 -42.62 28.04 -3.98
N THR A 168 -43.11 29.24 -3.69
CA THR A 168 -44.52 29.58 -3.81
C THR A 168 -44.87 29.36 -5.28
N ALA A 169 -45.03 28.09 -5.64
CA ALA A 169 -45.67 27.69 -6.86
C ALA A 169 -47.16 27.94 -6.62
N ASP A 170 -47.56 29.17 -6.91
CA ASP A 170 -48.90 29.41 -7.42
C ASP A 170 -48.94 28.76 -8.81
N ALA A 171 -49.09 27.43 -8.81
CA ALA A 171 -49.29 26.63 -10.00
C ALA A 171 -50.80 26.58 -10.25
N PRO A 172 -51.28 26.86 -11.48
CA PRO A 172 -52.67 26.61 -11.82
C PRO A 172 -52.98 25.12 -11.56
N PRO A 173 -54.18 24.76 -11.04
CA PRO A 173 -54.55 23.39 -10.80
C PRO A 173 -54.46 22.62 -12.12
N SER A 174 -53.48 21.72 -12.20
CA SER A 174 -53.35 20.80 -13.31
C SER A 174 -54.26 19.62 -13.00
N ASP A 175 -55.44 19.63 -13.61
CA ASP A 175 -56.39 18.53 -13.56
C ASP A 175 -55.78 17.24 -14.12
N GLY A 176 -55.86 16.16 -13.34
CA GLY A 176 -55.91 14.78 -13.83
C GLY A 176 -54.68 13.88 -13.55
N PRO A 177 -54.86 12.72 -12.90
CA PRO A 177 -53.79 11.73 -12.74
C PRO A 177 -53.50 11.07 -14.11
N SER A 178 -52.44 11.51 -14.78
CA SER A 178 -51.95 10.81 -15.96
C SER A 178 -51.08 9.62 -15.54
N ARG A 179 -51.48 8.42 -16.00
CA ARG A 179 -50.78 7.12 -15.82
C ARG A 179 -49.39 7.06 -16.49
N ALA A 180 -48.73 8.20 -16.71
CA ALA A 180 -47.45 8.33 -17.41
C ALA A 180 -46.23 8.33 -16.46
N GLY A 181 -46.42 8.63 -15.17
CA GLY A 181 -45.35 8.68 -14.16
C GLY A 181 -44.54 7.39 -13.99
N PRO A 182 -45.17 6.19 -13.92
CA PRO A 182 -44.43 4.95 -13.67
C PRO A 182 -43.62 4.49 -14.89
N ILE A 183 -44.12 4.76 -16.10
CA ILE A 183 -43.51 4.34 -17.37
C ILE A 183 -42.25 5.17 -17.68
N ALA A 184 -42.25 6.46 -17.34
CA ALA A 184 -41.08 7.33 -17.51
C ALA A 184 -39.90 6.94 -16.58
N LEU A 185 -40.18 6.47 -15.36
CA LEU A 185 -39.18 5.97 -14.43
C LEU A 185 -38.58 4.61 -14.86
N LEU A 186 -39.39 3.70 -15.40
CA LEU A 186 -38.92 2.42 -15.96
C LEU A 186 -38.07 2.61 -17.22
N ALA A 187 -38.40 3.60 -18.07
CA ALA A 187 -37.62 3.91 -19.27
C ALA A 187 -36.21 4.45 -18.95
N THR A 188 -36.09 5.31 -17.93
CA THR A 188 -34.80 5.87 -17.49
C THR A 188 -33.89 4.81 -16.84
N GLY A 189 -34.47 3.88 -16.05
CA GLY A 189 -33.73 2.75 -15.48
C GLY A 189 -33.23 1.74 -16.52
N GLY A 190 -34.01 1.48 -17.57
CA GLY A 190 -33.61 0.59 -18.67
C GLY A 190 -32.43 1.12 -19.51
N ALA A 191 -32.38 2.43 -19.77
CA ALA A 191 -31.28 3.05 -20.52
C ALA A 191 -29.94 2.99 -19.76
N ALA A 192 -29.96 3.14 -18.43
CA ALA A 192 -28.77 3.00 -17.58
C ALA A 192 -28.21 1.56 -17.57
N LEU A 193 -29.08 0.53 -17.60
CA LEU A 193 -28.66 -0.86 -17.68
C LEU A 193 -28.02 -1.22 -19.03
N VAL A 194 -28.53 -0.69 -20.15
CA VAL A 194 -27.94 -0.91 -21.48
C VAL A 194 -26.58 -0.22 -21.60
N GLY A 195 -26.46 1.01 -21.08
CA GLY A 195 -25.19 1.73 -21.02
C GLY A 195 -24.14 1.03 -20.15
N GLY A 196 -24.54 0.58 -18.95
CA GLY A 196 -23.66 -0.17 -18.04
C GLY A 196 -23.26 -1.56 -18.58
N GLY A 197 -24.20 -2.26 -19.23
CA GLY A 197 -23.93 -3.55 -19.87
C GLY A 197 -22.98 -3.44 -21.06
N LEU A 198 -23.07 -2.38 -21.86
CA LEU A 198 -22.15 -2.12 -22.97
C LEU A 198 -20.73 -1.78 -22.47
N ALA A 199 -20.62 -0.99 -21.39
CA ALA A 199 -19.34 -0.68 -20.76
C ALA A 199 -18.67 -1.93 -20.16
N LEU A 200 -19.44 -2.81 -19.50
CA LEU A 200 -18.94 -4.10 -19.01
C LEU A 200 -18.56 -5.05 -20.15
N GLY A 201 -19.32 -5.08 -21.25
CA GLY A 201 -19.01 -5.88 -22.42
C GLY A 201 -17.67 -5.48 -23.06
N LEU A 202 -17.40 -4.17 -23.17
CA LEU A 202 -16.13 -3.64 -23.67
C LEU A 202 -14.97 -3.82 -22.67
N ALA A 203 -15.24 -3.84 -21.37
CA ALA A 203 -14.28 -4.18 -20.33
C ALA A 203 -13.92 -5.68 -20.29
N ALA A 204 -14.87 -6.55 -20.63
CA ALA A 204 -14.64 -7.98 -20.75
C ALA A 204 -13.81 -8.33 -21.99
N SER A 205 -14.02 -7.65 -23.13
CA SER A 205 -13.24 -7.87 -24.36
C SER A 205 -11.79 -7.39 -24.26
N SER A 206 -11.51 -6.39 -23.41
CA SER A 206 -10.16 -5.93 -23.12
C SER A 206 -9.42 -6.85 -22.14
N ALA A 207 -10.15 -7.51 -21.23
CA ALA A 207 -9.56 -8.54 -20.36
C ALA A 207 -9.15 -9.81 -21.13
N SER A 208 -9.92 -10.22 -22.16
CA SER A 208 -9.53 -11.33 -23.04
C SER A 208 -8.31 -11.01 -23.89
N ALA A 209 -8.14 -9.76 -24.34
CA ALA A 209 -6.97 -9.35 -25.11
C ALA A 209 -5.65 -9.44 -24.32
N VAL A 210 -5.70 -9.25 -23.00
CA VAL A 210 -4.55 -9.44 -22.10
C VAL A 210 -4.25 -10.92 -21.87
N ASN A 211 -5.27 -11.76 -21.82
CA ASN A 211 -5.14 -13.19 -21.57
C ASN A 211 -4.71 -13.99 -22.83
N ASP A 212 -4.96 -13.44 -24.02
CA ASP A 212 -4.58 -14.01 -25.32
C ASP A 212 -3.27 -13.42 -25.89
N ALA A 213 -2.55 -12.61 -25.10
CA ALA A 213 -1.30 -11.98 -25.54
C ALA A 213 -0.22 -13.04 -25.83
N ALA A 214 0.38 -12.96 -27.03
CA ALA A 214 1.39 -13.92 -27.46
C ALA A 214 2.61 -13.91 -26.52
N PRO A 215 3.26 -15.07 -26.25
CA PRO A 215 4.43 -15.11 -25.38
C PRO A 215 5.56 -14.21 -25.91
N GLY A 216 5.97 -13.22 -25.11
CA GLY A 216 7.09 -12.32 -25.43
C GLY A 216 6.73 -10.84 -25.61
N THR A 217 5.48 -10.43 -25.40
CA THR A 217 5.09 -9.01 -25.46
C THR A 217 5.75 -8.20 -24.33
N PRO A 218 6.36 -7.03 -24.61
CA PRO A 218 6.95 -6.16 -23.60
C PRO A 218 5.89 -5.65 -22.62
N TRP A 219 6.22 -5.65 -21.32
CA TRP A 219 5.31 -5.26 -20.23
C TRP A 219 4.78 -3.82 -20.36
N SER A 220 5.53 -2.92 -20.99
CA SER A 220 5.13 -1.53 -21.23
C SER A 220 3.90 -1.39 -22.12
N ASP A 221 3.69 -2.33 -23.05
CA ASP A 221 2.55 -2.28 -23.98
C ASP A 221 1.25 -2.79 -23.33
N VAL A 222 1.36 -3.47 -22.18
CA VAL A 222 0.21 -4.06 -21.45
C VAL A 222 -0.16 -3.21 -20.22
N SER A 223 0.79 -2.47 -19.65
CA SER A 223 0.59 -1.69 -18.43
C SER A 223 -0.26 -0.44 -18.61
N ASP A 224 -0.21 0.21 -19.78
CA ASP A 224 -1.01 1.40 -20.07
C ASP A 224 -2.52 1.06 -20.21
N ASP A 225 -2.83 -0.15 -20.65
CA ASP A 225 -4.21 -0.65 -20.76
C ASP A 225 -4.76 -1.22 -19.45
N ALA A 226 -3.92 -1.84 -18.62
CA ALA A 226 -4.33 -2.40 -17.33
C ALA A 226 -4.78 -1.32 -16.33
N GLY A 227 -4.08 -0.17 -16.27
CA GLY A 227 -4.46 0.96 -15.41
C GLY A 227 -5.73 1.69 -15.86
N ALA A 228 -6.07 1.61 -17.15
CA ALA A 228 -7.31 2.15 -17.69
C ALA A 228 -8.49 1.19 -17.54
N ALA A 229 -8.25 -0.12 -17.48
CA ALA A 229 -9.27 -1.15 -17.24
C ALA A 229 -9.86 -1.08 -15.82
N ASP A 230 -9.03 -0.80 -14.80
CA ASP A 230 -9.47 -0.82 -13.40
C ASP A 230 -10.37 0.38 -13.05
N ARG A 231 -10.02 1.59 -13.50
CA ARG A 231 -10.88 2.78 -13.35
C ARG A 231 -12.23 2.65 -14.07
N ARG A 232 -12.27 1.94 -15.20
CA ARG A 232 -13.52 1.69 -15.95
C ARG A 232 -14.40 0.63 -15.27
N ARG A 233 -13.83 -0.35 -14.58
CA ARG A 233 -14.58 -1.38 -13.81
C ARG A 233 -15.29 -0.78 -12.60
N VAL A 234 -14.62 0.08 -11.84
CA VAL A 234 -15.22 0.78 -10.70
C VAL A 234 -16.35 1.71 -11.16
N ALA A 235 -16.10 2.52 -12.21
CA ALA A 235 -17.13 3.38 -12.79
C ALA A 235 -18.36 2.58 -13.27
N GLY A 236 -18.15 1.45 -13.96
CA GLY A 236 -19.22 0.59 -14.45
C GLY A 236 -20.08 -0.05 -13.33
N LEU A 237 -19.46 -0.47 -12.23
CA LEU A 237 -20.17 -1.04 -11.08
C LEU A 237 -21.03 0.01 -10.35
N VAL A 238 -20.51 1.23 -10.18
CA VAL A 238 -21.25 2.34 -9.55
C VAL A 238 -22.49 2.70 -10.38
N THR A 239 -22.37 2.79 -11.71
CA THR A 239 -23.51 3.11 -12.57
C THR A 239 -24.58 2.01 -12.56
N LEU A 240 -24.19 0.73 -12.50
CA LEU A 240 -25.13 -0.39 -12.37
C LEU A 240 -25.86 -0.41 -11.02
N GLY A 241 -25.16 -0.09 -9.93
CA GLY A 241 -25.78 0.04 -8.61
C GLY A 241 -26.85 1.13 -8.58
N LEU A 242 -26.55 2.30 -9.15
CA LEU A 242 -27.50 3.41 -9.31
C LEU A 242 -28.71 3.02 -10.16
N GLY A 243 -28.51 2.30 -11.27
CA GLY A 243 -29.59 1.84 -12.14
C GLY A 243 -30.53 0.83 -11.46
N ALA A 244 -29.97 -0.12 -10.71
CA ALA A 244 -30.77 -1.12 -9.97
C ALA A 244 -31.60 -0.48 -8.85
N ALA A 245 -31.05 0.51 -8.13
CA ALA A 245 -31.75 1.24 -7.09
C ALA A 245 -32.95 2.05 -7.65
N ALA A 246 -32.77 2.71 -8.80
CA ALA A 246 -33.84 3.44 -9.47
C ALA A 246 -35.00 2.54 -9.92
N LEU A 247 -34.71 1.34 -10.42
CA LEU A 247 -35.73 0.35 -10.77
C LEU A 247 -36.50 -0.17 -9.56
N ALA A 248 -35.80 -0.46 -8.46
CA ALA A 248 -36.44 -0.90 -7.22
C ALA A 248 -37.39 0.19 -6.66
N ALA A 249 -36.96 1.45 -6.67
CA ALA A 249 -37.79 2.58 -6.26
C ALA A 249 -39.03 2.75 -7.15
N GLY A 250 -38.87 2.61 -8.48
CA GLY A 250 -39.98 2.66 -9.42
C GLY A 250 -41.02 1.55 -9.21
N VAL A 251 -40.58 0.32 -8.93
CA VAL A 251 -41.47 -0.82 -8.65
C VAL A 251 -42.23 -0.62 -7.34
N VAL A 252 -41.56 -0.13 -6.29
CA VAL A 252 -42.20 0.13 -4.99
C VAL A 252 -43.26 1.22 -5.09
N TRP A 253 -43.02 2.26 -5.89
CA TRP A 253 -44.00 3.32 -6.12
C TRP A 253 -45.20 2.85 -6.95
N TRP A 254 -44.98 1.96 -7.93
CA TRP A 254 -46.06 1.34 -8.70
C TRP A 254 -46.96 0.45 -7.84
N VAL A 255 -46.39 -0.33 -6.92
CA VAL A 255 -47.16 -1.22 -6.04
C VAL A 255 -47.94 -0.45 -4.97
N ARG A 256 -47.40 0.65 -4.43
CA ARG A 256 -48.08 1.47 -3.41
C ARG A 256 -49.14 2.41 -3.97
N GLY A 257 -49.04 2.78 -5.25
CA GLY A 257 -50.03 3.66 -5.90
C GLY A 257 -51.41 3.02 -6.13
N ASP A 258 -51.54 1.70 -5.94
CA ASP A 258 -52.80 0.97 -6.15
C ASP A 258 -53.67 0.86 -4.86
N GLU A 259 -53.18 1.30 -3.69
CA GLU A 259 -53.88 1.12 -2.39
C GLU A 259 -54.80 2.29 -1.99
N ASP A 260 -54.78 3.40 -2.73
CA ASP A 260 -55.49 4.66 -2.38
C ASP A 260 -56.82 4.89 -3.14
N ASP A 261 -57.44 3.85 -3.70
CA ASP A 261 -58.76 3.95 -4.38
C ASP A 261 -59.86 3.27 -3.54
N PRO A 262 -60.59 4.00 -2.66
CA PRO A 262 -61.78 3.49 -1.97
C PRO A 262 -63.06 3.46 -2.82
#